data_AF-A0A429X349-F1
#
_entry.id   AF-A0A429X349-F1
#
_cell.length_a   1.000
_cell.length_b   1.000
_cell.length_c   1.000
_cell.angle_alpha   90.00
_cell.angle_beta   90.00
_cell.angle_gamma   90.00
#
_symmetry.space_group_name_H-M   'P 1'
#
loop_
_entity.id
_entity.type
_entity.pdbx_description
1 polymer ?
#
loop_
_entity_poly.entity_id
_entity_poly.type
_entity_poly.pdbx_seq_one_letter_code
_entity_poly.pdbx_strand_id
1 'polypeptide(L)'
;MMNFVREKTRNRWKEQIKRTASEIKEGNDFSFIEHFIKDKRIILLGENSHGIADYFTIKTDLIRYLHQYHEFHVVVLESGLLEATLCKQFLSNDSPEKQIQNSLLDIYHNEEMKALFSEEWAQTITLSGMDPQPTYPLTSELMLDWIKNHTD
;
A
#
# COMPACT_ATOMS: atom_id res chain seq x y z
N MET A 1 -20.90 34.45 -18.75
CA MET A 1 -19.64 34.32 -18.01
C MET A 1 -19.96 33.73 -16.65
N MET A 2 -19.67 32.44 -16.43
CA MET A 2 -20.08 31.72 -15.22
C MET A 2 -19.29 32.25 -14.03
N ASN A 3 -19.97 32.66 -12.95
CA ASN A 3 -19.35 33.17 -11.74
C ASN A 3 -18.54 32.06 -11.05
N PHE A 4 -17.27 31.93 -11.43
CA PHE A 4 -16.26 31.21 -10.67
C PHE A 4 -16.26 31.78 -9.25
N VAL A 5 -16.53 30.92 -8.27
CA VAL A 5 -16.56 31.16 -6.82
C VAL A 5 -15.90 32.49 -6.38
N ARG A 6 -16.71 33.38 -5.78
CA ARG A 6 -16.24 34.67 -5.24
C ARG A 6 -15.07 34.47 -4.26
N GLU A 7 -14.09 35.37 -4.27
CA GLU A 7 -12.90 35.30 -3.40
C GLU A 7 -13.26 35.16 -1.91
N LYS A 8 -14.25 35.94 -1.44
CA LYS A 8 -14.78 35.86 -0.07
C LYS A 8 -15.24 34.44 0.29
N THR A 9 -15.89 33.74 -0.65
CA THR A 9 -16.34 32.36 -0.46
C THR A 9 -15.15 31.41 -0.38
N ARG A 10 -14.15 31.57 -1.25
CA ARG A 10 -12.93 30.76 -1.25
C ARG A 10 -12.15 30.91 0.06
N ASN A 11 -12.01 32.14 0.56
CA ASN A 11 -11.31 32.41 1.82
C ASN A 11 -12.04 31.78 3.01
N ARG A 12 -13.38 31.86 3.04
CA ARG A 12 -14.18 31.17 4.04
C ARG A 12 -13.94 29.66 4.01
N TRP A 13 -13.92 29.02 2.83
CA TRP A 13 -13.66 27.59 2.71
C TRP A 13 -12.26 27.19 3.19
N LYS A 14 -11.23 27.98 2.84
CA LYS A 14 -9.87 27.74 3.34
C LYS A 14 -9.81 27.72 4.86
N GLU A 15 -10.47 28.69 5.51
CA GLU A 15 -10.52 28.75 6.98
C GLU A 15 -11.34 27.61 7.59
N GLN A 16 -12.40 27.15 6.92
CA GLN A 16 -13.16 25.97 7.36
C GLN A 16 -12.32 24.68 7.28
N ILE A 17 -11.55 24.49 6.19
CA ILE A 17 -10.65 23.34 6.02
C ILE A 17 -9.58 23.38 7.10
N LYS A 18 -8.89 24.51 7.28
CA LYS A 18 -7.83 24.64 8.32
C LYS A 18 -8.32 24.32 9.73
N ARG A 19 -9.58 24.65 10.06
CA ARG A 19 -10.16 24.38 11.38
C ARG A 19 -10.50 22.90 11.63
N THR A 20 -10.62 22.12 10.57
CA THR A 20 -11.08 20.72 10.63
C THR A 20 -10.02 19.72 10.18
N ALA A 21 -8.98 20.19 9.47
CA ALA A 21 -7.86 19.38 9.05
C ALA A 21 -6.99 18.99 10.23
N SER A 22 -6.52 17.75 10.21
CA SER A 22 -5.45 17.27 11.07
C SER A 22 -4.14 17.36 10.30
N GLU A 23 -3.14 18.00 10.91
CA GLU A 23 -1.79 18.07 10.36
C GLU A 23 -1.06 16.76 10.61
N ILE A 24 -0.44 16.20 9.57
CA ILE A 24 0.46 15.06 9.70
C ILE A 24 1.81 15.62 10.15
N LYS A 25 2.16 15.35 11.41
CA LYS A 25 3.42 15.81 12.01
C LYS A 25 4.53 14.77 11.80
N GLU A 26 5.77 15.20 11.98
CA GLU A 26 6.92 14.30 12.02
C GLU A 26 6.70 13.18 13.05
N GLY A 27 7.07 11.95 12.69
CA GLY A 27 6.93 10.77 13.54
C GLY A 27 5.76 9.84 13.21
N ASN A 28 5.02 10.09 12.13
CA ASN A 28 3.99 9.18 11.61
C ASN A 28 2.88 8.88 12.62
N ASP A 29 2.51 9.91 13.39
CA ASP A 29 1.33 9.86 14.25
C ASP A 29 0.06 10.03 13.42
N PHE A 30 -0.67 8.92 13.27
CA PHE A 30 -1.97 8.88 12.62
C PHE A 30 -3.13 8.73 13.61
N SER A 31 -2.92 8.96 14.92
CA SER A 31 -4.00 8.84 15.93
C SER A 31 -5.25 9.67 15.62
N PHE A 32 -5.12 10.74 14.84
CA PHE A 32 -6.25 11.54 14.38
C PHE A 32 -7.25 10.78 13.49
N ILE A 33 -6.86 9.65 12.87
CA ILE A 33 -7.77 8.84 12.05
C ILE A 33 -8.54 7.77 12.82
N GLU A 34 -8.21 7.51 14.09
CA GLU A 34 -8.72 6.37 14.87
C GLU A 34 -10.25 6.26 14.84
N HIS A 35 -10.94 7.39 15.02
CA HIS A 35 -12.41 7.41 15.00
C HIS A 35 -13.00 6.97 13.65
N PHE A 36 -12.32 7.23 12.54
CA PHE A 36 -12.81 6.87 11.20
C PHE A 36 -12.59 5.39 10.88
N ILE A 37 -11.51 4.80 11.43
CA ILE A 37 -11.11 3.41 11.16
C ILE A 37 -11.64 2.43 12.20
N LYS A 38 -12.18 2.92 13.32
CA LYS A 38 -12.77 2.09 14.37
C LYS A 38 -13.81 1.13 13.78
N ASP A 39 -13.71 -0.14 14.18
CA ASP A 39 -14.59 -1.24 13.77
C ASP A 39 -14.58 -1.53 12.25
N LYS A 40 -13.64 -0.96 11.49
CA LYS A 40 -13.46 -1.26 10.07
C LYS A 40 -12.56 -2.48 9.91
N ARG A 41 -12.98 -3.38 9.02
CA ARG A 41 -12.20 -4.56 8.63
C ARG A 41 -11.37 -4.32 7.36
N ILE A 42 -11.77 -3.34 6.55
CA ILE A 42 -11.16 -3.02 5.26
C ILE A 42 -11.04 -1.50 5.17
N ILE A 43 -9.86 -1.02 4.81
CA ILE A 43 -9.56 0.39 4.55
C ILE A 43 -8.98 0.47 3.15
N LEU A 44 -9.47 1.39 2.33
CA LEU A 44 -8.98 1.61 0.98
C LEU A 44 -8.03 2.82 0.97
N LEU A 45 -6.78 2.60 0.56
CA LEU A 45 -5.74 3.63 0.47
C LEU A 45 -5.50 4.03 -0.99
N GLY A 46 -6.29 4.97 -1.49
CA GLY A 46 -6.17 5.51 -2.85
C GLY A 46 -4.97 6.43 -3.05
N GLU A 47 -4.69 6.79 -4.29
CA GLU A 47 -3.73 7.83 -4.69
C GLU A 47 -4.28 8.69 -5.83
N ASN A 48 -3.80 9.93 -5.93
CA ASN A 48 -4.20 10.82 -7.02
C ASN A 48 -3.44 10.52 -8.33
N SER A 49 -2.25 9.94 -8.23
CA SER A 49 -1.39 9.57 -9.35
C SER A 49 -0.38 8.52 -8.90
N HIS A 50 -0.05 7.61 -9.81
CA HIS A 50 1.10 6.72 -9.64
C HIS A 50 2.43 7.51 -9.74
N GLY A 51 3.48 6.96 -9.14
CA GLY A 51 4.86 7.44 -9.30
C GLY A 51 5.25 8.67 -8.48
N ILE A 52 4.46 9.05 -7.47
CA ILE A 52 4.80 10.14 -6.54
C ILE A 52 5.35 9.53 -5.25
N ALA A 53 6.65 9.72 -5.00
CA ALA A 53 7.36 9.18 -3.83
C ALA A 53 6.63 9.44 -2.50
N ASP A 54 6.24 10.68 -2.24
CA ASP A 54 5.53 11.07 -1.01
C ASP A 54 4.24 10.25 -0.76
N TYR A 55 3.55 9.83 -1.83
CA TYR A 55 2.35 9.01 -1.70
C TYR A 55 2.67 7.58 -1.27
N PHE A 56 3.77 7.00 -1.75
CA PHE A 56 4.19 5.68 -1.30
C PHE A 56 4.74 5.72 0.13
N THR A 57 5.56 6.73 0.46
CA THR A 57 6.08 6.93 1.83
C THR A 57 4.94 7.05 2.84
N ILE A 58 3.97 7.94 2.61
CA ILE A 58 2.87 8.11 3.57
C ILE A 58 1.99 6.87 3.66
N LYS A 59 1.84 6.11 2.57
CA LYS A 59 1.08 4.86 2.58
C LYS A 59 1.79 3.76 3.35
N THR A 60 3.10 3.57 3.16
CA THR A 60 3.84 2.54 3.92
C THR A 60 3.88 2.89 5.40
N ASP A 61 4.00 4.18 5.74
CA ASP A 61 3.89 4.66 7.12
C ASP A 61 2.50 4.42 7.73
N LEU A 62 1.44 4.69 6.96
CA LEU A 62 0.08 4.43 7.40
C LEU A 62 -0.21 2.93 7.55
N ILE A 63 0.28 2.09 6.62
CA ILE A 63 0.16 0.63 6.71
C ILE A 63 0.85 0.13 7.99
N ARG A 64 2.06 0.63 8.29
CA ARG A 64 2.76 0.32 9.54
C ARG A 64 1.92 0.68 10.76
N TYR A 65 1.36 1.89 10.80
CA TYR A 65 0.52 2.34 11.91
C TYR A 65 -0.73 1.46 12.07
N LEU A 66 -1.42 1.14 10.97
CA LEU A 66 -2.60 0.27 10.99
C LEU A 66 -2.26 -1.15 11.46
N HIS A 67 -1.10 -1.66 11.06
CA HIS A 67 -0.63 -2.98 11.49
C HIS A 67 -0.31 -3.01 12.99
N GLN A 68 0.44 -2.02 13.48
CA GLN A 68 0.94 -1.99 14.85
C GLN A 68 -0.15 -1.64 15.89
N TYR A 69 -1.07 -0.74 15.54
CA TYR A 69 -2.02 -0.18 16.51
C TYR A 69 -3.47 -0.61 16.28
N HIS A 70 -3.80 -1.18 15.11
CA HIS A 70 -5.19 -1.47 14.71
C HIS A 70 -5.40 -2.88 14.14
N GLU A 71 -4.45 -3.80 14.36
CA GLU A 71 -4.58 -5.24 14.04
C GLU A 71 -4.89 -5.54 12.55
N PHE A 72 -4.42 -4.67 11.64
CA PHE A 72 -4.49 -4.95 10.20
C PHE A 72 -3.30 -5.81 9.78
N HIS A 73 -3.55 -7.06 9.35
CA HIS A 73 -2.50 -8.02 9.01
C HIS A 73 -2.35 -8.31 7.52
N VAL A 74 -3.21 -7.75 6.67
CA VAL A 74 -3.24 -8.03 5.22
C VAL A 74 -3.14 -6.73 4.44
N VAL A 75 -2.21 -6.69 3.48
CA VAL A 75 -2.09 -5.61 2.49
C VAL A 75 -2.43 -6.18 1.13
N VAL A 76 -3.45 -5.60 0.51
CA VAL A 76 -3.87 -5.95 -0.86
C VAL A 76 -3.47 -4.81 -1.79
N LEU A 77 -2.61 -5.11 -2.76
CA LEU A 77 -2.06 -4.14 -3.71
C LEU A 77 -2.82 -4.20 -5.03
N GLU A 78 -2.89 -3.06 -5.73
CA GLU A 78 -3.34 -2.98 -7.12
C GLU A 78 -2.26 -3.61 -8.02
N SER A 79 -2.15 -4.92 -7.98
CA SER A 79 -1.17 -5.72 -8.71
C SER A 79 -1.72 -7.12 -8.94
N GLY A 80 -1.06 -7.89 -9.81
CA GLY A 80 -1.37 -9.28 -10.11
C GLY A 80 -1.57 -10.11 -8.85
N LEU A 81 -2.74 -10.75 -8.77
CA LEU A 81 -3.18 -11.56 -7.64
C LEU A 81 -2.16 -12.63 -7.30
N LEU A 82 -1.76 -13.41 -8.28
CA LEU A 82 -0.90 -14.57 -8.06
C LEU A 82 0.48 -14.18 -7.54
N GLU A 83 1.12 -13.24 -8.22
CA GLU A 83 2.51 -12.88 -8.00
C GLU A 83 2.69 -12.19 -6.65
N ALA A 84 1.82 -11.23 -6.33
CA ALA A 84 1.88 -10.52 -5.05
C ALA A 84 1.53 -11.44 -3.86
N THR A 85 0.57 -12.38 -4.02
CA THR A 85 0.20 -13.32 -2.96
C THR A 85 1.32 -14.32 -2.65
N LEU A 86 2.00 -14.84 -3.68
CA LEU A 86 3.02 -15.88 -3.51
C LEU A 86 4.45 -15.33 -3.36
N CYS A 87 4.64 -14.02 -3.46
CA CYS A 87 5.95 -13.36 -3.38
C CYS A 87 6.75 -13.82 -2.16
N LYS A 88 6.20 -13.66 -0.95
CA LYS A 88 6.92 -14.03 0.28
C LYS A 88 7.18 -15.53 0.39
N GLN A 89 6.39 -16.37 -0.26
CA GLN A 89 6.59 -17.82 -0.24
C GLN A 89 7.74 -18.24 -1.15
N PHE A 90 7.81 -17.70 -2.37
CA PHE A 90 8.77 -18.14 -3.37
C PHE A 90 10.05 -17.30 -3.43
N LEU A 91 9.99 -16.03 -3.01
CA LEU A 91 11.08 -15.07 -3.15
C LEU A 91 11.61 -14.57 -1.79
N SER A 92 11.35 -15.28 -0.68
CA SER A 92 11.79 -14.87 0.67
C SER A 92 13.30 -14.74 0.83
N ASN A 93 14.08 -15.46 0.03
CA ASN A 93 15.54 -15.41 0.05
C ASN A 93 16.12 -14.35 -0.91
N ASP A 94 15.26 -13.71 -1.72
CA ASP A 94 15.67 -12.63 -2.61
C ASP A 94 15.66 -11.28 -1.89
N SER A 95 16.42 -10.33 -2.44
CA SER A 95 16.43 -8.97 -1.91
C SER A 95 15.05 -8.31 -2.08
N PRO A 96 14.69 -7.32 -1.24
CA PRO A 96 13.46 -6.55 -1.38
C PRO A 96 13.22 -6.02 -2.81
N GLU A 97 14.27 -5.55 -3.47
CA GLU A 97 14.21 -5.05 -4.86
C GLU A 97 13.72 -6.13 -5.82
N LYS A 98 14.30 -7.33 -5.73
CA LYS A 98 13.91 -8.45 -6.58
C LYS A 98 12.51 -8.95 -6.26
N GLN A 99 12.14 -8.99 -4.99
CA GLN A 99 10.79 -9.34 -4.57
C GLN A 99 9.78 -8.39 -5.21
N ILE A 100 9.99 -7.08 -5.08
CA ILE A 100 9.15 -6.05 -5.69
C ILE A 100 9.10 -6.21 -7.21
N GLN A 101 10.26 -6.27 -7.86
CA GLN A 101 10.37 -6.30 -9.32
C GLN A 101 9.75 -7.52 -9.98
N ASN A 102 9.63 -8.64 -9.27
CA ASN A 102 9.07 -9.88 -9.82
C ASN A 102 7.65 -10.18 -9.32
N SER A 103 7.08 -9.33 -8.45
CA SER A 103 5.74 -9.59 -7.87
C SER A 103 4.75 -8.43 -7.95
N LEU A 104 5.21 -7.19 -8.07
CA LEU A 104 4.37 -5.99 -8.03
C LEU A 104 4.43 -5.23 -9.35
N LEU A 105 3.32 -4.65 -9.83
CA LEU A 105 3.34 -3.77 -11.01
C LEU A 105 4.47 -2.72 -10.96
N ASP A 106 4.99 -2.33 -12.13
CA ASP A 106 6.10 -1.37 -12.29
C ASP A 106 5.94 -0.07 -11.48
N ILE A 107 4.69 0.35 -11.23
CA ILE A 107 4.36 1.53 -10.40
C ILE A 107 4.90 1.43 -8.96
N TYR A 108 5.09 0.21 -8.45
CA TYR A 108 5.62 -0.07 -7.11
C TYR A 108 7.13 -0.33 -7.10
N HIS A 109 7.82 -0.25 -8.24
CA HIS A 109 9.27 -0.47 -8.34
C HIS A 109 10.03 0.76 -7.86
N ASN A 110 9.91 1.03 -6.57
CA ASN A 110 10.45 2.23 -5.93
C ASN A 110 11.00 1.88 -4.54
N GLU A 111 11.76 2.83 -3.97
CA GLU A 111 12.47 2.64 -2.71
C GLU A 111 11.51 2.61 -1.51
N GLU A 112 10.42 3.35 -1.61
CA GLU A 112 9.43 3.52 -0.55
C GLU A 112 8.74 2.20 -0.21
N MET A 113 8.51 1.34 -1.21
CA MET A 113 7.88 0.03 -1.04
C MET A 113 8.77 -0.99 -0.30
N LYS A 114 10.11 -0.79 -0.26
CA LYS A 114 11.04 -1.74 0.37
C LYS A 114 10.71 -1.99 1.84
N ALA A 115 10.17 -0.99 2.53
CA ALA A 115 9.77 -1.11 3.93
C ALA A 115 8.79 -2.28 4.17
N LEU A 116 7.92 -2.61 3.21
CA LEU A 116 6.99 -3.75 3.32
C LEU A 116 7.66 -5.13 3.21
N PHE A 117 8.93 -5.18 2.82
CA PHE A 117 9.68 -6.41 2.58
C PHE A 117 10.87 -6.55 3.54
N SER A 118 11.54 -5.46 3.90
CA SER A 118 12.77 -5.49 4.71
C SER A 118 12.55 -5.24 6.20
N GLU A 119 11.51 -4.50 6.58
CA GLU A 119 11.33 -4.11 7.97
C GLU A 119 10.74 -5.24 8.82
N GLU A 120 11.10 -5.26 10.11
CA GLU A 120 10.66 -6.30 11.05
C GLU A 120 9.14 -6.30 11.23
N TRP A 121 8.54 -5.12 11.35
CA TRP A 121 7.08 -4.98 11.50
C TRP A 121 6.29 -5.53 10.31
N ALA A 122 6.91 -5.59 9.13
CA ALA A 122 6.24 -6.05 7.92
C ALA A 122 6.34 -7.57 7.72
N GLN A 123 7.15 -8.29 8.50
CA GLN A 123 7.36 -9.72 8.32
C GLN A 123 6.09 -10.54 8.58
N THR A 124 5.25 -10.10 9.51
CA THR A 124 3.96 -10.73 9.87
C THR A 124 2.80 -10.28 8.98
N ILE A 125 3.02 -9.33 8.06
CA ILE A 125 2.00 -8.92 7.10
C ILE A 125 1.86 -9.95 5.98
N THR A 126 0.63 -10.31 5.66
CA THR A 126 0.30 -11.04 4.45
C THR A 126 0.14 -10.07 3.28
N LEU A 127 0.83 -10.32 2.17
CA LEU A 127 0.67 -9.57 0.93
C LEU A 127 -0.29 -10.32 -0.01
N SER A 128 -1.06 -9.57 -0.78
CA SER A 128 -1.91 -10.09 -1.85
C SER A 128 -2.01 -9.08 -2.98
N GLY A 129 -2.23 -9.56 -4.20
CA GLY A 129 -2.74 -8.73 -5.28
C GLY A 129 -4.26 -8.77 -5.31
N MET A 130 -4.87 -7.90 -6.11
CA MET A 130 -6.30 -7.96 -6.43
C MET A 130 -6.58 -7.96 -7.93
N ASP A 131 -5.58 -7.67 -8.76
CA ASP A 131 -5.76 -7.62 -10.21
C ASP A 131 -5.69 -9.05 -10.80
N PRO A 132 -6.66 -9.48 -11.61
CA PRO A 132 -6.54 -10.75 -12.33
C PRO A 132 -5.45 -10.75 -13.40
N GLN A 133 -4.93 -9.59 -13.82
CA GLN A 133 -3.86 -9.49 -14.80
C GLN A 133 -2.53 -10.02 -14.21
N PRO A 134 -1.89 -11.05 -14.81
CA PRO A 134 -0.55 -11.46 -14.41
C PRO A 134 0.45 -10.32 -14.63
N THR A 135 1.36 -10.12 -13.68
CA THR A 135 2.37 -9.07 -13.78
C THR A 135 3.67 -9.58 -14.39
N TYR A 136 4.24 -10.67 -13.86
CA TYR A 136 5.52 -11.23 -14.31
C TYR A 136 5.54 -12.75 -14.21
N PRO A 137 6.30 -13.43 -15.10
CA PRO A 137 6.24 -14.88 -15.20
C PRO A 137 6.91 -15.62 -14.04
N LEU A 138 7.93 -15.06 -13.37
CA LEU A 138 8.79 -15.81 -12.43
C LEU A 138 7.99 -16.56 -11.35
N THR A 139 7.08 -15.86 -10.67
CA THR A 139 6.28 -16.47 -9.59
C THR A 139 5.35 -17.56 -10.12
N SER A 140 4.81 -17.37 -11.34
CA SER A 140 3.98 -18.38 -12.00
C SER A 140 4.79 -19.62 -12.44
N GLU A 141 6.03 -19.43 -12.89
CA GLU A 141 6.95 -20.53 -13.24
C GLU A 141 7.33 -21.34 -12.00
N LEU A 142 7.67 -20.67 -10.89
CA LEU A 142 7.95 -21.31 -9.60
C LEU A 142 6.75 -22.07 -9.06
N MET A 143 5.53 -21.53 -9.22
CA MET A 143 4.30 -22.24 -8.87
C MET A 143 4.11 -23.50 -9.71
N LEU A 144 4.30 -23.43 -11.04
CA LEU A 144 4.16 -24.58 -11.91
C LEU A 144 5.17 -25.67 -11.58
N ASP A 145 6.42 -25.31 -11.29
CA ASP A 145 7.45 -26.25 -10.87
C ASP A 145 7.18 -26.82 -9.48
N TRP A 146 6.64 -26.03 -8.56
CA TRP A 146 6.17 -26.54 -7.28
C TRP A 146 5.06 -27.58 -7.47
N ILE A 147 4.04 -27.30 -8.29
CA ILE A 147 2.94 -28.23 -8.57
C ILE A 147 3.47 -29.54 -9.16
N LYS A 148 4.30 -29.48 -10.22
CA LYS A 148 4.88 -30.68 -10.86
C LYS A 148 5.60 -31.62 -9.87
N ASN A 149 6.16 -31.06 -8.80
CA ASN A 149 6.92 -31.82 -7.80
C ASN A 149 6.08 -32.21 -6.56
N HIS A 150 4.83 -31.73 -6.44
CA HIS A 150 4.00 -31.92 -5.25
C HIS A 150 2.58 -32.44 -5.56
N THR A 151 2.27 -32.70 -6.82
CA THR A 151 1.03 -33.35 -7.24
C THR A 151 1.37 -34.57 -8.08
N ASP A 152 0.73 -35.70 -7.78
CA ASP A 152 0.85 -36.98 -8.49
C ASP A 152 0.36 -36.92 -9.95
#